data_AF-A0A8J6TCH9-F1
#
_entry.id   AF-A0A8J6TCH9-F1
#
_cell.length_a   1.000
_cell.length_b   1.000
_cell.length_c   1.000
_cell.angle_alpha   90.00
_cell.angle_beta   90.00
_cell.angle_gamma   90.00
#
_symmetry.space_group_name_H-M   'P 1'
#
loop_
_entity.id
_entity.type
_entity.pdbx_description
1 polymer ?
#
loop_
_entity_poly.entity_id
_entity_poly.type
_entity_poly.pdbx_seq_one_letter_code
_entity_poly.pdbx_strand_id
1 'polypeptide(L)'
;MEVAAADAEELSLQAVELKSALRGINNGEAEKALKNSVAGRIGTYLEGVTQYAGFDWRTNIALVGGFAAKEVIVATLGTAYSLGEVDAEDAGSLSDTLAKAPGWNKIAALAVILFVMFYAPCFVTVVCISRETGSWKWGLFSMAFNTTFAFILSVSVYQIGMLFYGVP
;
A
#
# COMPACT_ATOMS: atom_id res chain seq x y z
N MET A 1 1.46 -40.40 34.61
CA MET A 1 2.24 -39.18 34.34
C MET A 1 2.19 -38.80 32.85
N GLU A 2 1.95 -39.74 31.94
CA GLU A 2 1.73 -39.47 30.49
C GLU A 2 0.46 -38.65 30.16
N VAL A 3 -0.66 -38.83 30.89
CA VAL A 3 -1.93 -38.16 30.58
C VAL A 3 -1.87 -36.63 30.75
N ALA A 4 -1.12 -36.15 31.75
CA ALA A 4 -1.01 -34.71 32.03
C ALA A 4 -0.15 -33.93 31.02
N ALA A 5 0.75 -34.61 30.29
CA ALA A 5 1.55 -33.99 29.24
C ALA A 5 0.78 -33.88 27.93
N ALA A 6 -0.07 -34.87 27.62
CA ALA A 6 -0.96 -34.85 26.46
C ALA A 6 -1.99 -33.72 26.58
N ASP A 7 -2.65 -33.57 27.74
CA ASP A 7 -3.65 -32.52 27.96
C ASP A 7 -3.03 -31.10 27.87
N ALA A 8 -1.78 -30.91 28.32
CA ALA A 8 -1.08 -29.63 28.24
C ALA A 8 -0.64 -29.29 26.80
N GLU A 9 -0.24 -30.29 26.03
CA GLU A 9 0.10 -30.14 24.61
C GLU A 9 -1.16 -29.91 23.75
N GLU A 10 -2.26 -30.60 24.03
CA GLU A 10 -3.58 -30.37 23.40
C GLU A 10 -4.14 -28.97 23.73
N LEU A 11 -4.03 -28.51 24.98
CA LEU A 11 -4.41 -27.14 25.34
C LEU A 11 -3.53 -26.10 24.64
N SER A 12 -2.26 -26.41 24.43
CA SER A 12 -1.33 -25.54 23.70
C SER A 12 -1.67 -25.49 22.20
N LEU A 13 -2.06 -26.61 21.59
CA LEU A 13 -2.50 -26.70 20.20
C LEU A 13 -3.84 -26.00 20.00
N GLN A 14 -4.82 -26.24 20.87
CA GLN A 14 -6.11 -25.53 20.85
C GLN A 14 -5.93 -24.04 21.14
N ALA A 15 -5.01 -23.65 22.02
CA ALA A 15 -4.68 -22.25 22.26
C ALA A 15 -3.99 -21.61 21.04
N VAL A 16 -3.16 -22.34 20.30
CA VAL A 16 -2.55 -21.89 19.04
C VAL A 16 -3.61 -21.73 17.96
N GLU A 17 -4.53 -22.68 17.83
CA GLU A 17 -5.63 -22.67 16.85
C GLU A 17 -6.66 -21.57 17.15
N LEU A 18 -7.01 -21.38 18.43
CA LEU A 18 -7.87 -20.28 18.85
C LEU A 18 -7.19 -18.93 18.65
N LYS A 19 -5.87 -18.85 18.91
CA LYS A 19 -5.08 -17.62 18.70
C LYS A 19 -4.93 -17.30 17.21
N SER A 20 -4.81 -18.28 16.32
CA SER A 20 -4.81 -18.06 14.87
C SER A 20 -6.19 -17.63 14.38
N ALA A 21 -7.27 -18.25 14.87
CA ALA A 21 -8.64 -17.84 14.57
C ALA A 21 -8.95 -16.40 15.05
N LEU A 22 -8.57 -16.04 16.29
CA LEU A 22 -8.68 -14.68 16.83
C LEU A 22 -7.88 -13.67 16.01
N ARG A 23 -6.67 -14.04 15.56
CA ARG A 23 -5.85 -13.20 14.69
C ARG A 23 -6.52 -12.95 13.35
N GLY A 24 -7.12 -13.97 12.72
CA GLY A 24 -7.86 -13.80 11.46
C GLY A 24 -9.02 -12.83 11.59
N ILE A 25 -9.79 -12.93 12.68
CA ILE A 25 -10.90 -12.01 12.97
C ILE A 25 -10.38 -10.59 13.19
N ASN A 26 -9.35 -10.42 14.03
CA ASN A 26 -8.76 -9.12 14.34
C ASN A 26 -8.14 -8.44 13.10
N ASN A 27 -7.50 -9.21 12.22
CA ASN A 27 -6.97 -8.71 10.95
C ASN A 27 -8.10 -8.22 10.03
N GLY A 28 -9.20 -8.99 9.92
CA GLY A 28 -10.36 -8.59 9.13
C GLY A 28 -11.05 -7.33 9.67
N GLU A 29 -11.13 -7.17 10.99
CA GLU A 29 -11.62 -5.93 11.62
C GLU A 29 -10.67 -4.76 11.37
N ALA A 30 -9.37 -4.97 11.48
CA ALA A 30 -8.36 -3.95 11.24
C ALA A 30 -8.31 -3.51 9.76
N GLU A 31 -8.48 -4.42 8.80
CA GLU A 31 -8.61 -4.07 7.38
C GLU A 31 -9.85 -3.21 7.13
N LYS A 32 -11.00 -3.57 7.71
CA LYS A 32 -12.24 -2.78 7.63
C LYS A 32 -12.08 -1.41 8.29
N ALA A 33 -11.41 -1.33 9.43
CA ALA A 33 -11.10 -0.08 10.10
C ALA A 33 -10.19 0.81 9.23
N LEU A 34 -9.18 0.21 8.58
CA LEU A 34 -8.29 0.92 7.66
C LEU A 34 -9.05 1.45 6.44
N LYS A 35 -9.93 0.64 5.84
CA LYS A 35 -10.81 1.07 4.72
C LYS A 35 -11.78 2.19 5.11
N ASN A 36 -12.35 2.12 6.32
CA ASN A 36 -13.26 3.15 6.83
C ASN A 36 -12.56 4.44 7.28
N SER A 37 -11.24 4.42 7.45
CA SER A 37 -10.47 5.62 7.80
C SER A 37 -10.53 6.68 6.70
N VAL A 38 -10.22 7.94 7.04
CA VAL A 38 -10.18 9.04 6.05
C VAL A 38 -9.22 8.72 4.90
N ALA A 39 -8.05 8.17 5.21
CA ALA A 39 -7.07 7.75 4.21
C ALA A 39 -7.61 6.59 3.36
N GLY A 40 -8.31 5.64 3.98
CA GLY A 40 -8.94 4.51 3.28
C GLY A 40 -10.02 4.93 2.30
N ARG A 41 -10.93 5.82 2.71
CA ARG A 41 -11.98 6.35 1.85
C ARG A 41 -11.41 7.11 0.66
N ILE A 42 -10.34 7.89 0.86
CA ILE A 42 -9.63 8.57 -0.22
C ILE A 42 -8.93 7.55 -1.13
N GLY A 43 -8.27 6.54 -0.57
CA GLY A 43 -7.55 5.50 -1.31
C GLY A 43 -8.47 4.64 -2.20
N THR A 44 -9.63 4.24 -1.68
CA THR A 44 -10.66 3.50 -2.43
C THR A 44 -11.34 4.37 -3.49
N TYR A 45 -11.52 5.68 -3.23
CA TYR A 45 -12.03 6.59 -4.25
C TYR A 45 -11.05 6.76 -5.41
N LEU A 46 -9.75 6.84 -5.10
CA LEU A 46 -8.68 6.95 -6.11
C LEU A 46 -8.50 5.66 -6.91
N GLU A 47 -8.87 4.51 -6.36
CA GLU A 47 -8.74 3.18 -7.00
C GLU A 47 -9.36 3.13 -8.40
N GLY A 48 -10.52 3.77 -8.60
CA GLY A 48 -11.19 3.81 -9.90
C GLY A 48 -10.35 4.42 -11.03
N VAL A 49 -9.43 5.33 -10.71
CA VAL A 49 -8.52 5.95 -11.68
C VAL A 49 -7.14 5.29 -11.63
N THR A 50 -6.66 4.94 -10.44
CA THR A 50 -5.31 4.39 -10.27
C THR A 50 -5.19 2.91 -10.62
N GLN A 51 -6.30 2.19 -10.77
CA GLN A 51 -6.32 0.82 -11.28
C GLN A 51 -5.63 0.72 -12.66
N TYR A 52 -5.72 1.77 -13.49
CA TYR A 52 -5.03 1.81 -14.80
C TYR A 52 -3.50 1.87 -14.68
N ALA A 53 -2.97 2.26 -13.52
CA ALA A 53 -1.55 2.20 -13.20
C ALA A 53 -1.16 0.91 -12.43
N GLY A 54 -2.13 0.02 -12.17
CA GLY A 54 -1.94 -1.16 -11.34
C GLY A 54 -1.90 -0.88 -9.84
N PHE A 55 -2.50 0.24 -9.38
CA PHE A 55 -2.52 0.57 -7.95
C PHE A 55 -3.85 0.17 -7.29
N ASP A 56 -3.75 -0.65 -6.25
CA ASP A 56 -4.83 -1.06 -5.36
C ASP A 56 -5.12 0.00 -4.27
N TRP A 57 -6.28 -0.09 -3.61
CA TRP A 57 -6.63 0.80 -2.49
C TRP A 57 -5.54 0.87 -1.41
N ARG A 58 -4.83 -0.23 -1.11
CA ARG A 58 -3.72 -0.28 -0.14
C ARG A 58 -2.55 0.61 -0.56
N THR A 59 -2.19 0.54 -1.85
CA THR A 59 -1.13 1.35 -2.44
C THR A 59 -1.52 2.83 -2.43
N ASN A 60 -2.77 3.14 -2.74
CA ASN A 60 -3.25 4.53 -2.71
C ASN A 60 -3.21 5.13 -1.30
N ILE A 61 -3.59 4.38 -0.26
CA ILE A 61 -3.44 4.84 1.13
C ILE A 61 -1.98 5.15 1.44
N ALA A 62 -1.06 4.27 1.04
CA ALA A 62 0.37 4.47 1.25
C ALA A 62 0.89 5.71 0.50
N LEU A 63 0.41 5.98 -0.71
CA LEU A 63 0.76 7.19 -1.48
C LEU A 63 0.23 8.47 -0.82
N VAL A 64 -0.98 8.44 -0.25
CA VAL A 64 -1.55 9.56 0.51
C VAL A 64 -0.70 9.86 1.74
N GLY A 65 -0.28 8.84 2.50
CA GLY A 65 0.65 9.01 3.61
C GLY A 65 2.04 9.49 3.17
N GLY A 66 2.50 9.00 2.01
CA GLY A 66 3.78 9.35 1.40
C GLY A 66 3.93 10.82 1.07
N PHE A 67 2.83 11.52 0.77
CA PHE A 67 2.85 12.95 0.48
C PHE A 67 3.41 13.78 1.65
N ALA A 68 3.20 13.33 2.89
CA ALA A 68 3.78 13.97 4.07
C ALA A 68 5.26 13.59 4.28
N ALA A 69 5.61 12.32 4.10
CA ALA A 69 6.97 11.81 4.21
C ALA A 69 7.18 10.59 3.30
N LYS A 70 8.19 10.65 2.41
CA LYS A 70 8.40 9.64 1.35
C LYS A 70 8.80 8.27 1.93
N GLU A 71 9.39 8.25 3.12
CA GLU A 71 9.81 7.04 3.84
C GLU A 71 8.62 6.28 4.45
N VAL A 72 7.51 6.98 4.72
CA VAL A 72 6.30 6.40 5.33
C VAL A 72 5.56 5.48 4.36
N ILE A 73 5.83 5.57 3.06
CA ILE A 73 5.21 4.72 2.03
C ILE A 73 5.52 3.25 2.28
N VAL A 74 6.78 2.91 2.57
CA VAL A 74 7.22 1.52 2.78
C VAL A 74 6.59 0.94 4.05
N ALA A 75 6.56 1.72 5.13
CA ALA A 75 5.93 1.31 6.39
C ALA A 75 4.41 1.14 6.26
N THR A 76 3.75 1.99 5.47
CA THR A 76 2.31 1.92 5.25
C THR A 76 1.95 0.74 4.35
N LEU A 77 2.73 0.46 3.30
CA LEU A 77 2.58 -0.74 2.47
C LEU A 77 2.77 -2.02 3.29
N GLY A 78 3.83 -2.08 4.12
CA GLY A 78 4.07 -3.24 4.98
C GLY A 78 2.91 -3.50 5.94
N THR A 79 2.40 -2.46 6.58
CA THR A 79 1.22 -2.58 7.46
C THR A 79 -0.03 -2.98 6.66
N ALA A 80 -0.34 -2.28 5.56
CA ALA A 80 -1.57 -2.49 4.80
C ALA A 80 -1.64 -3.89 4.12
N TYR A 81 -0.50 -4.45 3.71
CA TYR A 81 -0.43 -5.79 3.13
C TYR A 81 -0.26 -6.90 4.18
N SER A 82 0.40 -6.62 5.32
CA SER A 82 0.49 -7.59 6.44
C SER A 82 -0.81 -7.77 7.21
N LEU A 83 -1.72 -6.79 7.15
CA LEU A 83 -3.08 -6.94 7.70
C LEU A 83 -4.02 -7.77 6.80
N GLY A 84 -3.62 -8.04 5.54
CA GLY A 84 -4.39 -8.86 4.59
C GLY A 84 -4.19 -10.37 4.79
N GLU A 85 -4.73 -11.19 3.89
CA GLU A 85 -4.66 -12.68 3.86
C GLU A 85 -3.24 -13.29 3.75
N VAL A 86 -2.20 -12.59 4.18
CA VAL A 86 -0.84 -13.11 4.18
C VAL A 86 -0.56 -13.69 5.57
N ASP A 87 -0.35 -15.00 5.61
CA ASP A 87 -0.01 -15.75 6.83
C ASP A 87 1.15 -15.06 7.57
N ALA A 88 0.89 -14.57 8.78
CA ALA A 88 1.85 -13.78 9.55
C ALA A 88 3.06 -14.59 10.05
N GLU A 89 2.98 -15.93 9.98
CA GLU A 89 4.10 -16.82 10.29
C GLU A 89 5.16 -16.85 9.17
N ASP A 90 4.85 -16.27 8.01
CA ASP A 90 5.73 -16.22 6.83
C ASP A 90 5.99 -14.75 6.40
N ALA A 91 6.00 -13.84 7.38
CA ALA A 91 6.36 -12.43 7.22
C ALA A 91 7.88 -12.29 6.95
N GLY A 92 8.28 -12.70 5.74
CA GLY A 92 9.60 -12.45 5.16
C GLY A 92 9.80 -10.97 4.82
N SER A 93 10.70 -10.68 3.87
CA SER A 93 10.89 -9.31 3.38
C SER A 93 9.59 -8.75 2.81
N LEU A 94 9.37 -7.43 2.89
CA LEU A 94 8.23 -6.76 2.24
C LEU A 94 8.07 -7.19 0.77
N SER A 95 9.20 -7.44 0.09
CA SER A 95 9.25 -7.95 -1.27
C SER A 95 8.54 -9.30 -1.44
N ASP A 96 8.66 -10.20 -0.47
CA ASP A 96 8.03 -11.54 -0.51
C ASP A 96 6.53 -11.46 -0.24
N THR A 97 6.12 -10.62 0.73
CA THR A 97 4.71 -10.34 1.03
C THR A 97 3.99 -9.73 -0.18
N LEU A 98 4.63 -8.75 -0.84
CA LEU A 98 4.08 -8.13 -2.05
C LEU A 98 4.08 -9.11 -3.23
N ALA A 99 5.10 -9.95 -3.39
CA ALA A 99 5.14 -10.96 -4.45
C ALA A 99 4.03 -12.02 -4.32
N LYS A 100 3.60 -12.33 -3.10
CA LYS A 100 2.49 -13.27 -2.82
C LYS A 100 1.10 -12.61 -2.89
N ALA A 101 1.02 -11.27 -2.93
CA ALA A 101 -0.25 -10.56 -2.89
C ALA A 101 -1.01 -10.61 -4.23
N PRO A 102 -2.33 -10.88 -4.23
CA PRO A 102 -3.13 -10.90 -5.46
C PRO A 102 -3.13 -9.51 -6.12
N GLY A 103 -2.76 -9.45 -7.41
CA GLY A 103 -2.69 -8.21 -8.19
C GLY A 103 -1.32 -7.53 -8.21
N TRP A 104 -0.35 -7.99 -7.42
CA TRP A 104 1.02 -7.48 -7.49
C TRP A 104 1.84 -8.22 -8.55
N ASN A 105 2.41 -7.45 -9.47
CA ASN A 105 3.38 -7.92 -10.47
C ASN A 105 4.64 -7.04 -10.40
N LYS A 106 5.78 -7.54 -10.88
CA LYS A 106 7.04 -6.78 -10.98
C LYS A 106 6.85 -5.47 -11.75
N ILE A 107 5.94 -5.47 -12.74
CA ILE A 107 5.56 -4.28 -13.51
C ILE A 107 4.81 -3.26 -12.64
N ALA A 108 3.87 -3.70 -11.80
CA ALA A 108 3.16 -2.84 -10.86
C ALA A 108 4.13 -2.23 -9.83
N ALA A 109 5.07 -3.02 -9.31
CA ALA A 109 6.14 -2.55 -8.43
C ALA A 109 6.93 -1.40 -9.05
N LEU A 110 7.33 -1.56 -10.31
CA LEU A 110 8.10 -0.58 -11.05
C LEU A 110 7.27 0.68 -11.33
N ALA A 111 6.00 0.52 -11.67
CA ALA A 111 5.06 1.63 -11.86
C ALA A 111 4.88 2.46 -10.56
N VAL A 112 4.79 1.80 -9.39
CA VAL A 112 4.73 2.45 -8.08
C VAL A 112 6.02 3.20 -7.77
N ILE A 113 7.19 2.57 -7.98
CA ILE A 113 8.49 3.21 -7.72
C ILE A 113 8.66 4.47 -8.56
N LEU A 114 8.34 4.40 -9.87
CA LEU A 114 8.39 5.57 -10.74
C LEU A 114 7.42 6.65 -10.30
N PHE A 115 6.19 6.27 -9.93
CA PHE A 115 5.24 7.23 -9.40
C PHE A 115 5.79 7.91 -8.14
N VAL A 116 6.32 7.16 -7.17
CA VAL A 116 6.90 7.69 -5.93
C VAL A 116 8.07 8.65 -6.18
N MET A 117 8.90 8.39 -7.20
CA MET A 117 10.00 9.27 -7.58
C MET A 117 9.54 10.61 -8.17
N PHE A 118 8.52 10.58 -9.03
CA PHE A 118 8.12 11.76 -9.83
C PHE A 118 6.86 12.48 -9.34
N TYR A 119 6.04 11.88 -8.48
CA TYR A 119 4.83 12.54 -7.99
C TYR A 119 5.18 13.72 -7.09
N ALA A 120 4.13 14.48 -6.73
CA ALA A 120 4.10 15.68 -5.90
C ALA A 120 5.41 16.02 -5.15
N PRO A 121 5.98 17.23 -5.39
CA PRO A 121 7.10 17.72 -4.59
C PRO A 121 6.68 17.84 -3.12
N CYS A 122 7.63 17.70 -2.20
CA CYS A 122 7.34 17.71 -0.78
C CYS A 122 6.65 19.02 -0.36
N PHE A 123 5.85 18.96 0.71
CA PHE A 123 5.06 20.08 1.20
C PHE A 123 5.88 21.37 1.36
N VAL A 124 7.12 21.25 1.85
CA VAL A 124 8.06 22.37 2.03
C VAL A 124 8.35 23.09 0.69
N THR A 125 8.58 22.34 -0.39
CA THR A 125 8.84 22.91 -1.71
C THR A 125 7.61 23.64 -2.25
N VAL A 126 6.41 23.07 -2.09
CA VAL A 126 5.15 23.71 -2.53
C VAL A 126 4.89 25.01 -1.76
N VAL A 127 5.15 25.01 -0.45
CA VAL A 127 5.03 26.21 0.39
C VAL A 127 6.04 27.27 -0.04
N CYS A 128 7.29 26.89 -0.32
CA CYS A 128 8.32 27.81 -0.79
C CYS A 128 7.91 28.47 -2.12
N ILE A 129 7.48 27.68 -3.12
CA ILE A 129 6.99 28.18 -4.42
C ILE A 129 5.81 29.14 -4.22
N SER A 130 4.86 28.78 -3.35
CA SER A 130 3.68 29.60 -3.09
C SER A 130 4.04 30.95 -2.44
N ARG A 131 5.07 30.97 -1.59
CA ARG A 131 5.56 32.20 -0.93
C ARG A 131 6.33 33.09 -1.90
N GLU A 132 7.21 32.52 -2.70
CA GLU A 132 8.02 33.27 -3.68
C GLU A 132 7.18 33.83 -4.83
N THR A 133 6.19 33.06 -5.31
CA THR A 133 5.31 33.48 -6.41
C THR A 133 4.18 34.40 -5.93
N GLY A 134 4.03 34.59 -4.61
CA GLY A 134 2.96 35.39 -4.01
C GLY A 134 1.55 34.82 -4.23
N SER A 135 1.41 33.57 -4.70
CA SER A 135 0.13 32.96 -5.01
C SER A 135 0.14 31.45 -4.79
N TRP A 136 -0.78 30.97 -3.95
CA TRP A 136 -1.03 29.55 -3.71
C TRP A 136 -1.46 28.77 -4.94
N LYS A 137 -2.01 29.45 -5.95
CA LYS A 137 -2.42 28.82 -7.22
C LYS A 137 -1.23 28.20 -7.95
N TRP A 138 -0.07 28.85 -7.90
CA TRP A 138 1.15 28.38 -8.58
C TRP A 138 1.79 27.18 -7.87
N GLY A 139 1.76 27.15 -6.54
CA GLY A 139 2.19 25.97 -5.79
C GLY A 139 1.31 24.75 -6.06
N LEU A 140 -0.01 24.93 -6.02
CA LEU A 140 -0.95 23.85 -6.32
C LEU A 140 -0.87 23.40 -7.78
N PHE A 141 -0.69 24.34 -8.72
CA PHE A 141 -0.48 24.01 -10.13
C PHE A 141 0.77 23.16 -10.35
N SER A 142 1.90 23.53 -9.72
CA SER A 142 3.14 22.74 -9.80
C SER A 142 2.96 21.33 -9.23
N MET A 143 2.26 21.21 -8.10
CA MET A 143 1.95 19.91 -7.48
C MET A 143 1.06 19.05 -8.38
N ALA A 144 -0.03 19.61 -8.90
CA ALA A 144 -0.96 18.91 -9.77
C ALA A 144 -0.30 18.51 -11.09
N PHE A 145 0.54 19.37 -11.67
CA PHE A 145 1.28 19.11 -12.89
C PHE A 145 2.24 17.92 -12.71
N ASN A 146 3.07 17.92 -11.67
CA ASN A 146 3.99 16.81 -11.39
C ASN A 146 3.24 15.51 -11.10
N THR A 147 2.16 15.57 -10.32
CA THR A 147 1.35 14.37 -10.01
C THR A 147 0.68 13.80 -11.25
N THR A 148 0.14 14.67 -12.12
CA THR A 148 -0.47 14.25 -13.39
C THR A 148 0.58 13.64 -14.33
N PHE A 149 1.76 14.26 -14.42
CA PHE A 149 2.86 13.74 -15.23
C PHE A 149 3.34 12.37 -14.73
N ALA A 150 3.54 12.22 -13.41
CA ALA A 150 3.92 10.96 -12.79
C ALA A 150 2.84 9.88 -12.99
N PHE A 151 1.57 10.26 -12.91
CA PHE A 151 0.45 9.35 -13.15
C PHE A 151 0.45 8.84 -14.60
N ILE A 152 0.57 9.73 -15.59
CA ILE A 152 0.64 9.35 -17.01
C ILE A 152 1.85 8.43 -17.26
N LEU A 153 3.01 8.76 -16.68
CA LEU A 153 4.22 7.95 -16.82
C LEU A 153 4.02 6.54 -16.23
N SER A 154 3.43 6.47 -15.03
CA SER A 154 3.17 5.21 -14.34
C SER A 154 2.16 4.34 -15.10
N VAL A 155 1.04 4.92 -15.57
CA VAL A 155 0.06 4.24 -16.42
C VAL A 155 0.71 3.76 -17.72
N SER A 156 1.54 4.59 -18.36
CA SER A 156 2.22 4.22 -19.60
C SER A 156 3.13 3.02 -19.37
N VAL A 157 3.94 3.04 -18.31
CA VAL A 157 4.85 1.94 -17.98
C VAL A 157 4.10 0.69 -17.57
N TYR A 158 3.00 0.82 -16.81
CA TYR A 158 2.17 -0.32 -16.44
C TYR A 158 1.51 -0.94 -17.68
N GLN A 159 0.88 -0.14 -18.53
CA GLN A 159 0.18 -0.62 -19.71
C GLN A 159 1.15 -1.21 -20.76
N ILE A 160 2.30 -0.57 -20.98
CA ILE A 160 3.35 -1.08 -21.87
C ILE A 160 3.97 -2.35 -21.27
N GLY A 161 4.30 -2.33 -19.98
CA GLY A 161 4.86 -3.49 -19.29
C GLY A 161 3.92 -4.69 -19.31
N MET A 162 2.62 -4.47 -19.11
CA MET A 162 1.58 -5.50 -19.24
C MET A 162 1.40 -5.94 -20.70
N LEU A 163 1.58 -5.05 -21.69
CA LEU A 163 1.49 -5.43 -23.10
C LEU A 163 2.69 -6.26 -23.58
N PHE A 164 3.90 -6.00 -23.06
CA PHE A 164 5.12 -6.71 -23.44
C PHE A 164 5.43 -7.95 -22.58
N TYR A 165 5.12 -7.90 -21.28
CA TYR A 165 5.40 -8.97 -20.31
C TYR A 165 4.14 -9.66 -19.76
N GLY A 166 2.94 -9.13 -20.05
CA GLY A 166 1.66 -9.67 -19.59
C GLY A 166 0.98 -10.51 -20.66
N VAL A 167 1.46 -11.73 -20.84
CA VAL A 167 0.64 -12.87 -21.26
C VAL A 167 1.14 -14.10 -20.50
N PRO A 168 0.32 -14.82 -19.73
CA PRO A 168 -0.79 -14.42 -18.86
C PRO A 168 -0.38 -14.30 -17.37
#